data_AF-A0AAU2PQW1-F1
#
_entry.id   AF-A0AAU2PQW1-F1
#
_cell.length_a   1.000
_cell.length_b   1.000
_cell.length_c   1.000
_cell.angle_alpha   90.00
_cell.angle_beta   90.00
_cell.angle_gamma   90.00
#
_symmetry.space_group_name_H-M   'P 1'
#
loop_
_entity.id
_entity.type
_entity.pdbx_description
1 polymer ?
#
loop_
_entity_poly.entity_id
_entity_poly.type
_entity_poly.pdbx_seq_one_letter_code
_entity_poly.pdbx_strand_id
1 'polypeptide(L)'
;MEGELEAPDAAATQLADAVPALKTKISVAPGKPYAATPRLTSRVLGVMAAESRIRRGRPLGTWASSQFRWTTAEPHPELHADDARAELATHYLRAFGPATTEDVKWWTGWTLTDTRRAITRTGAVEVDLSHGPGHALPDHLDPPTETARRPFCSPGSTRRPWGGATATGTSTPPSCPSSSTPTATSAPPCGGTAA
;
A
#
# COMPACT_ATOMS: atom_id res chain seq x y z
N MET A 1 -27.58 2.62 32.37
CA MET A 1 -26.96 1.29 32.56
C MET A 1 -27.28 0.50 31.32
N GLU A 2 -26.63 0.85 30.22
CA GLU A 2 -26.73 0.14 28.95
C GLU A 2 -25.29 -0.30 28.70
N GLY A 3 -25.02 -1.56 29.00
CA GLY A 3 -23.72 -2.15 28.68
C GLY A 3 -23.66 -2.29 27.17
N GLU A 4 -22.79 -1.52 26.53
CA GLU A 4 -22.32 -1.81 25.18
C GLU A 4 -21.85 -3.27 25.20
N LEU A 5 -22.65 -4.18 24.64
CA LEU A 5 -22.24 -5.56 24.43
C LEU A 5 -21.18 -5.53 23.32
N GLU A 6 -19.94 -5.23 23.71
CA GLU A 6 -18.78 -5.46 22.88
C GLU A 6 -18.80 -6.94 22.51
N ALA A 7 -19.26 -7.24 21.29
CA ALA A 7 -19.41 -8.62 20.84
C ALA A 7 -18.01 -9.25 20.84
N PRO A 8 -17.77 -10.30 21.63
CA PRO A 8 -16.43 -10.84 21.78
C PRO A 8 -15.91 -11.38 20.45
N ASP A 9 -14.66 -11.04 20.12
CA ASP A 9 -13.93 -11.53 18.95
C ASP A 9 -14.01 -13.07 18.82
N ALA A 10 -14.67 -13.54 17.77
CA ALA A 10 -14.94 -14.98 17.57
C ALA A 10 -14.13 -15.58 16.41
N ALA A 11 -13.66 -16.81 16.58
CA ALA A 11 -13.08 -17.59 15.49
C ALA A 11 -14.18 -18.11 14.55
N ALA A 12 -13.84 -18.35 13.28
CA ALA A 12 -14.78 -18.89 12.30
C ALA A 12 -15.39 -20.25 12.72
N THR A 13 -14.65 -21.07 13.48
CA THR A 13 -15.15 -22.33 14.06
C THR A 13 -16.20 -22.07 15.14
N GLN A 14 -15.94 -21.14 16.07
CA GLN A 14 -16.89 -20.76 17.12
C GLN A 14 -18.19 -20.19 16.52
N LEU A 15 -18.08 -19.37 15.47
CA LEU A 15 -19.24 -18.87 14.73
C LEU A 15 -20.04 -19.99 14.06
N ALA A 16 -19.35 -20.98 13.48
CA ALA A 16 -19.99 -22.14 12.87
C ALA A 16 -20.62 -23.09 13.90
N ASP A 17 -20.11 -23.12 15.13
CA ASP A 17 -20.70 -23.87 16.24
C ASP A 17 -21.98 -23.19 16.76
N ALA A 18 -21.96 -21.86 16.89
CA ALA A 18 -23.12 -21.07 17.30
C ALA A 18 -24.21 -21.00 16.22
N VAL A 19 -23.83 -21.00 14.93
CA VAL A 19 -24.75 -20.95 13.79
C VAL A 19 -24.51 -22.17 12.89
N PRO A 20 -25.14 -23.33 13.18
CA PRO A 20 -24.91 -24.58 12.45
C PRO A 20 -25.17 -24.48 10.94
N ALA A 21 -26.04 -23.57 10.50
CA ALA A 21 -26.29 -23.31 9.08
C ALA A 21 -25.00 -22.91 8.31
N LEU A 22 -24.02 -22.29 8.97
CA LEU A 22 -22.72 -21.95 8.37
C LEU A 22 -21.88 -23.18 8.02
N LYS A 23 -22.16 -24.34 8.63
CA LYS A 23 -21.46 -25.61 8.34
C LYS A 23 -21.95 -26.27 7.05
N THR A 24 -23.04 -25.76 6.44
CA THR A 24 -23.57 -26.24 5.17
C THR A 24 -22.50 -26.22 4.09
N LYS A 25 -22.41 -27.30 3.32
CA LYS A 25 -21.46 -27.44 2.22
C LYS A 25 -22.15 -27.08 0.90
N ILE A 26 -21.46 -26.30 0.07
CA ILE A 26 -21.97 -25.93 -1.25
C ILE A 26 -21.09 -26.58 -2.30
N SER A 27 -21.71 -27.20 -3.30
CA SER A 27 -20.99 -27.70 -4.48
C SER A 27 -20.67 -26.54 -5.41
N VAL A 28 -19.38 -26.25 -5.58
CA VAL A 28 -18.88 -25.27 -6.55
C VAL A 28 -18.38 -26.03 -7.77
N ALA A 29 -18.89 -25.66 -8.94
CA ALA A 29 -18.51 -26.25 -10.22
C ALA A 29 -18.68 -27.79 -10.29
N PRO A 30 -19.88 -28.34 -10.03
CA PRO A 30 -20.11 -29.78 -10.12
C PRO A 30 -19.75 -30.32 -11.51
N GLY A 31 -19.05 -31.45 -11.55
CA GLY A 31 -18.66 -32.12 -12.79
C GLY A 31 -17.40 -31.58 -13.48
N LYS A 32 -16.71 -30.60 -12.89
CA LYS A 32 -15.43 -30.07 -13.39
C LYS A 32 -14.25 -30.61 -12.58
N PRO A 33 -13.02 -30.68 -13.13
CA PRO A 33 -11.85 -31.18 -12.41
C PRO A 33 -11.47 -30.33 -11.19
N TYR A 34 -11.92 -29.08 -11.14
CA TYR A 34 -11.76 -28.16 -10.00
C TYR A 34 -13.01 -28.06 -9.12
N ALA A 35 -13.92 -29.05 -9.21
CA ALA A 35 -15.08 -29.10 -8.33
C ALA A 35 -14.63 -29.09 -6.87
N ALA A 36 -15.24 -28.22 -6.08
CA ALA A 36 -14.91 -28.09 -4.66
C ALA A 36 -16.20 -28.01 -3.86
N THR A 37 -16.17 -28.56 -2.65
CA THR A 37 -17.33 -28.54 -1.74
C THR A 37 -17.01 -27.74 -0.47
N PRO A 38 -16.69 -26.43 -0.57
CA PRO A 38 -16.35 -25.62 0.59
C PRO A 38 -17.53 -25.45 1.54
N ARG A 39 -17.22 -25.22 2.82
CA ARG A 39 -18.21 -24.78 3.81
C ARG A 39 -18.63 -23.34 3.52
N LEU A 40 -19.92 -23.07 3.73
CA LEU A 40 -20.52 -21.75 3.57
C LEU A 40 -19.87 -20.68 4.47
N THR A 41 -19.32 -21.09 5.63
CA THR A 41 -18.66 -20.22 6.61
C THR A 41 -17.73 -19.18 5.97
N SER A 42 -16.78 -19.62 5.14
CA SER A 42 -15.79 -18.73 4.53
C SER A 42 -16.39 -17.69 3.58
N ARG A 43 -17.45 -18.08 2.85
CA ARG A 43 -18.14 -17.22 1.88
C ARG A 43 -19.00 -16.18 2.60
N VAL A 44 -19.78 -16.60 3.59
CA VAL A 44 -20.63 -15.70 4.38
C VAL A 44 -19.77 -14.68 5.13
N LEU A 45 -18.68 -15.11 5.77
CA LEU A 45 -17.77 -14.18 6.44
C LEU A 45 -17.11 -13.22 5.43
N GLY A 46 -16.78 -13.69 4.23
CA GLY A 46 -16.28 -12.84 3.15
C GLY A 46 -17.27 -11.77 2.70
N VAL A 47 -18.54 -12.15 2.48
CA VAL A 47 -19.61 -11.21 2.07
C VAL A 47 -19.92 -10.23 3.19
N MET A 48 -20.10 -10.69 4.42
CA MET A 48 -20.36 -9.80 5.56
C MET A 48 -19.21 -8.81 5.79
N ALA A 49 -17.96 -9.21 5.51
CA ALA A 49 -16.82 -8.31 5.57
C ALA A 49 -16.82 -7.27 4.43
N ALA A 50 -17.22 -7.69 3.22
CA ALA A 50 -17.36 -6.79 2.08
C ALA A 50 -18.50 -5.78 2.25
N GLU A 51 -19.56 -6.16 2.97
CA GLU A 51 -20.69 -5.30 3.34
C GLU A 51 -20.41 -4.47 4.61
N SER A 52 -19.17 -4.44 5.10
CA SER A 52 -18.79 -3.69 6.30
C SER A 52 -19.57 -4.07 7.56
N ARG A 53 -20.08 -5.30 7.68
CA ARG A 53 -20.80 -5.79 8.89
C ARG A 53 -19.88 -6.42 9.92
N ILE A 54 -18.79 -7.03 9.46
CA ILE A 54 -17.76 -7.64 10.30
C ILE A 54 -16.36 -7.25 9.82
N ARG A 55 -15.37 -7.28 10.71
CA ARG A 55 -13.95 -7.03 10.36
C ARG A 55 -13.08 -8.22 10.76
N ARG A 56 -12.00 -8.43 10.00
CA ARG A 56 -10.94 -9.38 10.37
C ARG A 56 -10.05 -8.72 11.40
N GLY A 57 -10.00 -9.32 12.59
CA GLY A 57 -9.10 -8.97 13.67
C GLY A 57 -7.80 -9.77 13.60
N ARG A 58 -7.22 -10.03 14.77
CA ARG A 58 -5.92 -10.70 14.91
C ARG A 58 -5.93 -12.10 14.25
N PRO A 59 -4.89 -12.46 13.47
CA PRO A 59 -4.76 -13.83 13.00
C PRO A 59 -4.63 -14.80 14.18
N LEU A 60 -5.22 -15.98 14.03
CA LEU A 60 -5.11 -17.06 14.99
C LEU A 60 -3.79 -17.78 14.75
N GLY A 61 -2.82 -17.56 15.64
CA GLY A 61 -1.48 -18.16 15.58
C GLY A 61 -0.42 -17.15 15.14
N THR A 62 0.40 -17.52 14.15
CA THR A 62 1.45 -16.66 13.61
C THR A 62 0.89 -15.67 12.60
N TRP A 63 1.69 -14.67 12.23
CA TRP A 63 1.34 -13.66 11.23
C TRP A 63 0.98 -14.26 9.85
N ALA A 64 1.46 -15.48 9.55
CA ALA A 64 1.21 -16.19 8.30
C ALA A 64 -0.09 -17.01 8.31
N SER A 65 -0.82 -17.04 9.43
CA SER A 65 -2.07 -17.79 9.54
C SER A 65 -3.17 -17.17 8.67
N SER A 66 -3.90 -18.03 7.95
CA SER A 66 -5.08 -17.65 7.17
C SER A 66 -6.37 -17.68 8.00
N GLN A 67 -6.28 -18.00 9.29
CA GLN A 67 -7.40 -17.98 10.21
C GLN A 67 -7.39 -16.67 11.01
N PHE A 68 -8.56 -16.04 11.15
CA PHE A 68 -8.70 -14.73 11.79
C PHE A 68 -9.79 -14.77 12.85
N ARG A 69 -9.63 -13.89 13.85
CA ARG A 69 -10.73 -13.47 14.70
C ARG A 69 -11.65 -12.53 13.94
N TRP A 70 -12.94 -12.62 14.20
CA TRP A 70 -13.97 -11.80 13.58
C TRP A 70 -14.70 -11.01 14.65
N THR A 71 -14.87 -9.73 14.37
CA THR A 71 -15.54 -8.78 15.25
C THR A 71 -16.60 -8.02 14.49
N THR A 72 -17.60 -7.49 15.17
CA THR A 72 -18.59 -6.61 14.56
C THR A 72 -17.90 -5.34 14.07
N ALA A 73 -18.21 -4.93 12.84
CA ALA A 73 -17.71 -3.68 12.31
C ALA A 73 -18.49 -2.52 12.93
N GLU A 74 -17.78 -1.46 13.31
CA GLU A 74 -18.43 -0.18 13.58
C GLU A 74 -19.04 0.36 12.25
N PRO A 75 -20.32 0.78 12.26
CA PRO A 75 -20.95 1.39 11.10
C PRO A 75 -20.15 2.62 10.66
N HIS A 76 -19.82 2.69 9.38
CA HIS A 76 -19.27 3.91 8.82
C HIS A 76 -20.42 4.84 8.38
N PRO A 77 -20.25 6.16 8.45
CA PRO A 77 -21.23 7.09 7.87
C PRO A 77 -21.42 6.78 6.38
N GLU A 78 -22.64 6.97 5.89
CA GLU A 78 -22.89 6.91 4.45
C GLU A 78 -22.22 8.11 3.78
N LEU A 79 -21.31 7.84 2.84
CA LEU A 79 -20.67 8.84 2.00
C LEU A 79 -21.22 8.72 0.58
N HIS A 80 -21.53 9.86 -0.04
CA HIS A 80 -21.86 9.87 -1.45
C HIS A 80 -20.66 9.35 -2.26
N ALA A 81 -20.93 8.50 -3.26
CA ALA A 81 -19.87 7.83 -4.02
C ALA A 81 -18.88 8.82 -4.65
N ASP A 82 -19.34 9.99 -5.11
CA ASP A 82 -18.48 11.02 -5.70
C ASP A 82 -17.52 11.63 -4.66
N ASP A 83 -17.96 11.80 -3.42
CA ASP A 83 -17.14 12.34 -2.32
C ASP A 83 -16.11 11.31 -1.86
N ALA A 84 -16.52 10.05 -1.70
CA ALA A 84 -15.62 8.95 -1.35
C ALA A 84 -14.51 8.76 -2.40
N ARG A 85 -14.85 8.91 -3.69
CA ARG A 85 -13.85 8.84 -4.76
C ARG A 85 -12.88 10.03 -4.73
N ALA A 86 -13.38 11.24 -4.46
CA ALA A 86 -12.54 12.42 -4.34
C ALA A 86 -11.58 12.32 -3.14
N GLU A 87 -12.06 11.81 -2.00
CA GLU A 87 -11.24 11.57 -0.82
C GLU A 87 -10.15 10.51 -1.10
N LEU A 88 -10.53 9.39 -1.74
CA LEU A 88 -9.57 8.36 -2.11
C LEU A 88 -8.51 8.88 -3.11
N ALA A 89 -8.92 9.65 -4.11
CA ALA A 89 -8.00 10.28 -5.06
C ALA A 89 -7.05 11.27 -4.35
N THR A 90 -7.57 12.03 -3.37
CA THR A 90 -6.75 12.94 -2.55
C THR A 90 -5.69 12.17 -1.77
N HIS A 91 -6.06 11.08 -1.09
CA HIS A 91 -5.10 10.24 -0.37
C HIS A 91 -4.06 9.61 -1.29
N TYR A 92 -4.48 9.18 -2.49
CA TYR A 92 -3.57 8.65 -3.49
C TYR A 92 -2.54 9.71 -3.92
N LEU A 93 -2.99 10.92 -4.27
CA LEU A 93 -2.10 12.02 -4.67
C LEU A 93 -1.22 12.50 -3.52
N ARG A 94 -1.70 12.47 -2.26
CA ARG A 94 -0.88 12.77 -1.08
C ARG A 94 0.25 11.75 -0.87
N ALA A 95 -0.02 10.47 -1.12
CA ALA A 95 0.95 9.40 -0.86
C ALA A 95 1.89 9.13 -2.04
N PHE A 96 1.39 9.29 -3.27
CA PHE A 96 2.06 8.84 -4.50
C PHE A 96 2.14 9.92 -5.58
N GLY A 97 1.59 11.11 -5.34
CA GLY A 97 1.64 12.21 -6.29
C GLY A 97 3.03 12.86 -6.36
N PRO A 98 3.38 13.52 -7.48
CA PRO A 98 2.55 13.73 -8.67
C PRO A 98 2.26 12.45 -9.48
N ALA A 99 1.03 12.27 -9.94
CA ALA A 99 0.61 11.06 -10.67
C ALA A 99 -0.30 11.38 -11.86
N THR A 100 -0.32 10.52 -12.88
CA THR A 100 -1.17 10.73 -14.06
C THR A 100 -2.61 10.26 -13.82
N THR A 101 -3.55 10.74 -14.65
CA THR A 101 -4.91 10.19 -14.65
C THR A 101 -4.93 8.68 -14.93
N GLU A 102 -4.00 8.17 -15.74
CA GLU A 102 -3.93 6.75 -16.07
C GLU A 102 -3.50 5.90 -14.87
N ASP A 103 -2.54 6.39 -14.08
CA ASP A 103 -2.09 5.71 -12.86
C ASP A 103 -3.23 5.55 -11.84
N VAL A 104 -3.98 6.64 -11.61
CA VAL A 104 -5.13 6.62 -10.68
C VAL A 104 -6.21 5.68 -11.20
N LYS A 105 -6.53 5.73 -12.50
CA LYS A 105 -7.53 4.84 -13.13
C LYS A 105 -7.11 3.38 -12.99
N TRP A 106 -5.86 3.07 -13.30
CA TRP A 106 -5.33 1.71 -13.24
C TRP A 106 -5.32 1.18 -11.79
N TRP A 107 -4.93 2.00 -10.82
CA TRP A 107 -4.89 1.61 -9.41
C TRP A 107 -6.29 1.40 -8.81
N THR A 108 -7.24 2.27 -9.15
CA THR A 108 -8.62 2.20 -8.63
C THR A 108 -9.52 1.22 -9.38
N GLY A 109 -9.21 0.93 -10.66
CA GLY A 109 -10.09 0.20 -11.56
C GLY A 109 -11.34 0.99 -12.00
N TRP A 110 -11.37 2.31 -11.82
CA TRP A 110 -12.51 3.14 -12.19
C TRP A 110 -12.64 3.37 -13.70
N THR A 111 -13.81 3.87 -14.10
CA THR A 111 -13.97 4.43 -15.45
C THR A 111 -13.11 5.69 -15.60
N LEU A 112 -12.73 6.01 -16.83
CA LEU A 112 -11.99 7.25 -17.11
C LEU A 112 -12.77 8.50 -16.68
N THR A 113 -14.10 8.49 -16.88
CA THR A 113 -15.00 9.57 -16.49
C THR A 113 -14.99 9.80 -14.98
N ASP A 114 -15.12 8.73 -14.20
CA ASP A 114 -15.12 8.82 -12.75
C ASP A 114 -13.76 9.25 -12.21
N THR A 115 -12.68 8.77 -12.84
CA THR A 115 -11.31 9.16 -12.47
C THR A 115 -11.10 10.65 -12.65
N ARG A 116 -11.46 11.19 -13.82
CA ARG A 116 -11.36 12.64 -14.10
C ARG A 116 -12.20 13.46 -13.12
N ARG A 117 -13.46 13.05 -12.91
CA ARG A 117 -14.36 13.72 -11.95
C ARG A 117 -13.77 13.74 -10.54
N ALA A 118 -13.23 12.62 -10.08
CA ALA A 118 -12.62 12.51 -8.76
C ALA A 118 -11.40 13.43 -8.63
N ILE A 119 -10.50 13.41 -9.62
CA ILE A 119 -9.29 14.26 -9.64
C ILE A 119 -9.67 15.75 -9.62
N THR A 120 -10.61 16.18 -10.47
CA THR A 120 -11.07 17.57 -10.50
C THR A 120 -11.61 18.04 -9.15
N ARG A 121 -12.34 17.16 -8.42
CA ARG A 121 -12.88 17.49 -7.09
C ARG A 121 -11.80 17.62 -6.00
N THR A 122 -10.58 17.10 -6.23
CA THR A 122 -9.48 17.24 -5.25
C THR A 122 -8.85 18.63 -5.25
N GLY A 123 -9.09 19.44 -6.29
CA GLY A 123 -8.39 20.71 -6.48
C GLY A 123 -6.92 20.54 -6.90
N ALA A 124 -6.52 19.34 -7.34
CA ALA A 124 -5.20 19.10 -7.89
C ALA A 124 -4.95 19.95 -9.13
N VAL A 125 -3.73 20.47 -9.22
CA VAL A 125 -3.26 21.27 -10.36
C VAL A 125 -2.53 20.37 -11.35
N GLU A 126 -2.65 20.72 -12.63
CA GLU A 126 -1.92 20.04 -13.70
C GLU A 126 -0.43 20.40 -13.61
N VAL A 127 0.40 19.36 -13.70
CA VAL A 127 1.86 19.47 -13.72
C VAL A 127 2.41 18.69 -14.90
N ASP A 128 3.51 19.15 -15.47
CA ASP A 128 4.19 18.44 -16.53
C ASP A 128 5.16 17.41 -15.94
N LEU A 129 4.91 16.12 -16.20
CA LEU A 129 5.80 15.03 -15.80
C LEU A 129 6.60 14.55 -17.01
N SER A 130 7.73 13.90 -16.75
CA SER A 130 8.60 13.35 -17.80
C SER A 130 7.91 12.36 -18.76
N HIS A 131 6.74 11.85 -18.40
CA HIS A 131 5.96 10.87 -19.14
C HIS A 131 4.55 11.37 -19.51
N GLY A 132 4.28 12.67 -19.36
CA GLY A 132 3.00 13.29 -19.75
C GLY A 132 2.37 14.17 -18.66
N PRO A 133 1.14 14.66 -18.89
CA PRO A 133 0.45 15.50 -17.91
C PRO A 133 0.07 14.70 -16.66
N GLY A 134 0.45 15.23 -15.51
CA GLY A 134 0.14 14.71 -14.19
C GLY A 134 -0.70 15.67 -13.35
N HIS A 135 -1.13 15.19 -12.19
CA HIS A 135 -1.85 15.97 -11.20
C HIS A 135 -1.09 15.95 -9.88
N ALA A 136 -0.94 17.12 -9.27
CA ALA A 136 -0.36 17.28 -7.94
C ALA A 136 -1.29 18.12 -7.06
N LEU A 137 -1.34 17.82 -5.77
CA LEU A 137 -2.03 18.69 -4.82
C LEU A 137 -1.22 19.98 -4.63
N PRO A 138 -1.86 21.14 -4.44
CA PRO A 138 -1.16 22.41 -4.24
C PRO A 138 -0.09 22.34 -3.13
N ASP A 139 -0.41 21.68 -2.01
CA ASP A 139 0.51 21.44 -0.87
C ASP A 139 1.83 20.74 -1.25
N HIS A 140 1.88 20.04 -2.40
CA HIS A 140 3.07 19.32 -2.86
C HIS A 140 3.97 20.18 -3.77
N LEU A 141 3.51 21.35 -4.18
CA LEU A 141 4.28 22.29 -5.00
C LEU A 141 5.08 23.29 -4.18
N ASP A 142 4.81 23.37 -2.88
CA ASP A 142 5.62 24.17 -1.98
C ASP A 142 7.05 23.61 -1.94
N PRO A 143 8.08 24.49 -2.05
CA PRO A 143 9.45 24.04 -2.00
C PRO A 143 9.69 23.27 -0.70
N PRO A 144 10.34 22.08 -0.74
CA PRO A 144 10.55 21.30 0.46
C PRO A 144 11.29 22.16 1.47
N THR A 145 10.72 22.29 2.67
CA THR A 145 11.43 22.91 3.79
C THR A 145 12.72 22.12 3.96
N GLU A 146 13.85 22.81 4.01
CA GLU A 146 15.19 22.21 4.07
C GLU A 146 15.42 21.51 5.44
N THR A 147 14.67 20.45 5.71
CA THR A 147 14.86 19.59 6.87
C THR A 147 15.68 18.39 6.43
N ALA A 148 17.00 18.57 6.57
CA ALA A 148 18.06 17.56 6.65
C ALA A 148 17.91 16.31 5.77
N ARG A 149 18.70 16.27 4.69
CA ARG A 149 19.11 15.03 4.01
C ARG A 149 19.64 14.02 5.03
N ARG A 150 18.78 13.14 5.54
CA ARG A 150 19.20 11.89 6.14
C ARG A 150 19.24 10.84 5.02
N PRO A 151 20.24 9.95 4.98
CA PRO A 151 20.23 8.84 4.04
C PRO A 151 18.97 8.01 4.29
N PHE A 152 18.05 8.04 3.33
CA PHE A 152 16.84 7.23 3.35
C PHE A 152 17.20 5.80 2.97
N CYS A 153 17.47 4.97 3.98
CA CYS A 153 17.52 3.53 3.78
C CYS A 153 16.08 3.05 3.68
N SER A 154 15.56 2.86 2.47
CA SER A 154 14.26 2.20 2.28
C SER A 154 14.31 0.82 2.93
N PRO A 155 13.51 0.52 3.96
CA PRO A 155 13.20 -0.87 4.27
C PRO A 155 12.57 -1.47 3.00
N GLY A 156 12.80 -2.76 2.71
CA GLY A 156 12.24 -3.45 1.53
C GLY A 156 10.71 -3.46 1.42
N SER A 157 10.00 -2.71 2.27
CA SER A 157 8.57 -2.49 2.31
C SER A 157 8.15 -1.07 1.92
N THR A 158 8.99 -0.30 1.19
CA THR A 158 8.51 0.96 0.58
C THR A 158 7.21 0.65 -0.14
N ARG A 159 6.16 1.37 0.27
CA ARG A 159 4.80 1.25 -0.23
C ARG A 159 4.82 1.69 -1.70
N ARG A 160 5.30 0.81 -2.57
CA ARG A 160 5.26 1.00 -4.02
C ARG A 160 3.79 0.81 -4.43
N PRO A 161 3.28 1.58 -5.40
CA PRO A 161 2.05 1.19 -6.05
C PRO A 161 2.25 -0.24 -6.55
N TRP A 162 1.28 -1.10 -6.26
CA TRP A 162 1.37 -2.52 -6.59
C TRP A 162 1.31 -2.70 -8.12
N GLY A 163 2.45 -2.49 -8.81
CA GLY A 163 2.59 -2.60 -10.27
C GLY A 163 2.94 -1.31 -11.06
N GLY A 164 3.42 -0.23 -10.42
CA GLY A 164 3.90 0.95 -11.16
C GLY A 164 5.26 0.73 -11.84
N ALA A 165 5.37 1.07 -13.12
CA ALA A 165 6.59 0.98 -13.92
C ALA A 165 7.71 1.88 -13.36
N THR A 166 8.94 1.41 -13.50
CA THR A 166 10.16 2.06 -13.01
C THR A 166 10.39 3.43 -13.65
N ALA A 167 10.49 4.48 -12.84
CA ALA A 167 11.37 5.60 -13.17
C ALA A 167 12.83 5.10 -13.07
N THR A 168 13.33 4.47 -14.12
CA THR A 168 14.77 4.31 -14.34
C THR A 168 15.32 5.67 -14.74
N GLY A 169 15.51 6.54 -13.74
CA GLY A 169 16.48 7.61 -13.85
C GLY A 169 17.86 6.98 -13.80
N THR A 170 18.48 6.77 -14.95
CA THR A 170 19.93 6.53 -15.01
C THR A 170 20.59 7.82 -14.55
N SER A 171 20.80 7.98 -13.23
CA SER A 171 21.76 8.96 -12.76
C SER A 171 23.13 8.43 -13.14
N THR A 172 23.70 8.96 -14.22
CA THR A 172 25.16 8.96 -14.37
C THR A 172 25.72 9.54 -13.08
N PRO A 173 26.53 8.79 -12.29
CA PRO A 173 27.13 9.36 -11.10
C PRO A 173 28.02 10.54 -11.52
N PRO A 174 28.05 11.66 -10.78
CA PRO A 174 29.02 12.70 -11.04
C PRO A 174 30.42 12.08 -10.90
N SER A 175 31.24 12.22 -11.93
CA SER A 175 32.63 11.81 -11.91
C SER A 175 33.34 12.53 -10.76
N CYS A 176 33.66 11.79 -9.70
CA CYS A 176 34.58 12.28 -8.68
C CYS A 176 35.92 12.64 -9.36
N PRO A 177 36.48 13.84 -9.17
CA PRO A 177 37.86 14.08 -9.56
C PRO A 177 38.75 13.13 -8.75
N SER A 178 39.52 12.31 -9.47
CA SER A 178 40.50 11.41 -8.86
C SER A 178 41.53 12.24 -8.10
N SER A 179 41.51 12.16 -6.77
CA SER A 179 42.64 12.57 -5.95
C SER A 179 43.81 11.63 -6.24
N SER A 180 44.80 12.11 -6.99
CA SER A 180 46.11 11.48 -7.09
C SER A 180 46.84 11.64 -5.76
N THR A 181 46.93 10.55 -4.99
CA THR A 181 47.82 10.47 -3.83
C THR A 181 49.25 10.21 -4.34
N PRO A 182 50.27 10.92 -3.85
CA PRO A 182 51.64 10.80 -4.34
C PRO A 182 52.25 9.43 -4.02
N THR A 183 52.86 8.81 -5.04
CA THR A 183 53.65 7.58 -4.92
C THR A 183 54.92 7.87 -4.12
N ALA A 184 55.05 7.21 -2.97
CA ALA A 184 56.28 7.19 -2.18
C ALA A 184 57.38 6.43 -2.95
N THR A 185 58.46 7.14 -3.28
CA THR A 185 59.70 6.57 -3.81
C THR A 185 60.47 5.88 -2.68
N SER A 186 60.88 4.64 -2.98
CA SER A 186 61.73 3.76 -2.19
C SER A 186 63.00 4.45 -1.65
N ALA A 187 63.32 4.19 -0.38
CA ALA A 187 64.58 4.56 0.26
C ALA A 187 65.64 3.44 0.12
N PRO A 188 66.92 3.76 -0.09
CA PRO A 188 68.03 2.81 0.07
C PRO A 188 68.58 2.79 1.53
N PRO A 189 69.35 1.75 1.91
CA PRO A 189 69.53 1.35 3.32
C PRO A 189 70.67 2.04 4.09
N CYS A 190 70.60 1.81 5.40
CA CYS A 190 71.37 2.33 6.53
C CYS A 190 72.91 2.32 6.43
N GLY A 191 73.49 3.32 7.12
CA GLY A 191 74.86 3.38 7.65
C GLY A 191 75.34 4.84 7.62
N GLY A 192 75.83 5.50 8.65
CA GLY A 192 76.16 5.18 10.03
C GLY A 192 77.16 6.26 10.52
N THR A 193 76.98 6.73 11.76
CA THR A 193 77.99 7.34 12.66
C THR A 193 78.43 8.82 12.49
N ALA A 194 78.29 9.54 13.61
CA ALA A 194 79.13 10.57 14.26
C ALA A 194 79.80 11.69 13.43
N ALA A 195 79.95 12.94 13.88
CA ALA A 195 79.81 13.60 15.17
C ALA A 195 79.36 15.06 14.91
#